data_AF-A0A6I4MYA3-F1
#
_entry.id   AF-A0A6I4MYA3-F1
#
_cell.length_a   1.000
_cell.length_b   1.000
_cell.length_c   1.000
_cell.angle_alpha   90.00
_cell.angle_beta   90.00
_cell.angle_gamma   90.00
#
_symmetry.space_group_name_H-M   'P 1'
#
loop_
_entity.id
_entity.type
_entity.pdbx_description
1 polymer ?
#
loop_
_entity_poly.entity_id
_entity_poly.type
_entity_poly.pdbx_seq_one_letter_code
_entity_poly.pdbx_strand_id
1 'polypeptide(L)'
;MDLEKRPLTAPQAQPQPQPQPQPQAEGCLAVAIRIPVRIVVLVLVVPVRLVWDALAVCGRFVYFRGLRPVGRALAWLGRTLIVTPLAWLIEYVITPVALGVTYATVWLLKAVFVWPWVALWRYVVVPVGNGLGWLGRVLVVIPAMWLYASVLTPIGHAIAWLARGIAAGAAVAGRGIGAVLVWLLKAVFVWPWVGLWRYVVVPVGKGLAWLGRVLIVVPAVWLYASVLTPIGHAIAWLARGVGAGIAWTARGIGTVLAALGRWIFVVPAVALWRWVLAPIGRGIAVVVREIGAAFGHAWRIAGYVSLAVGRFLGRLLRWLFVDPVRWVYRTVLTPVGHAVRDGVWRPTARAVKDAGRATRQALAAARRSVREARADVRRMLFGAPKEQVPAGAVPREPVPVPVARREPDTAEARTLGSSTTALTKD
;
A
#
# COMPACT_ATOMS: atom_id res chain seq x y z
N MET A 1 -24.40 -50.26 9.33
CA MET A 1 -24.27 -49.02 8.56
C MET A 1 -24.92 -47.92 9.36
N ASP A 2 -24.07 -47.05 9.90
CA ASP A 2 -24.28 -45.61 10.00
C ASP A 2 -25.11 -44.96 11.13
N LEU A 3 -24.33 -44.24 11.94
CA LEU A 3 -24.48 -42.83 12.33
C LEU A 3 -25.43 -42.48 13.50
N GLU A 4 -24.86 -42.66 14.69
CA GLU A 4 -24.59 -41.60 15.66
C GLU A 4 -25.22 -40.21 15.40
N LYS A 5 -26.19 -39.84 16.24
CA LYS A 5 -26.56 -38.46 16.55
C LYS A 5 -26.50 -38.30 18.07
N ARG A 6 -25.47 -37.61 18.56
CA ARG A 6 -25.39 -37.16 19.96
C ARG A 6 -26.46 -36.10 20.20
N PRO A 7 -27.30 -36.23 21.25
CA PRO A 7 -28.07 -35.10 21.74
C PRO A 7 -27.17 -34.22 22.62
N LEU A 8 -27.03 -33.00 22.12
CA LEU A 8 -26.90 -31.71 22.80
C LEU A 8 -26.86 -31.75 24.34
N THR A 9 -25.79 -31.17 24.86
CA THR A 9 -25.55 -30.80 26.25
C THR A 9 -26.78 -30.15 26.87
N ALA A 10 -27.48 -30.90 27.72
CA ALA A 10 -28.55 -30.38 28.57
C ALA A 10 -27.96 -29.34 29.55
N PRO A 11 -28.75 -28.33 29.99
CA PRO A 11 -28.35 -27.43 31.06
C PRO A 11 -27.99 -28.26 32.29
N GLN A 12 -26.87 -27.95 32.94
CA GLN A 12 -26.49 -28.56 34.21
C GLN A 12 -27.60 -28.29 35.23
N ALA A 13 -28.50 -29.26 35.40
CA ALA A 13 -29.42 -29.31 36.50
C ALA A 13 -28.57 -29.33 37.78
N GLN A 14 -28.83 -28.35 38.66
CA GLN A 14 -28.36 -28.40 40.05
C GLN A 14 -28.68 -29.79 40.62
N PRO A 15 -27.79 -30.42 41.40
CA PRO A 15 -28.07 -31.72 41.98
C PRO A 15 -29.32 -31.61 42.85
N GLN A 16 -30.44 -32.18 42.40
CA GLN A 16 -31.58 -32.39 43.26
C GLN A 16 -31.14 -33.24 44.45
N PRO A 17 -31.55 -32.94 45.69
CA PRO A 17 -31.34 -33.86 46.81
C PRO A 17 -32.01 -35.18 46.45
N GLN A 18 -31.19 -36.21 46.21
CA GLN A 18 -31.71 -37.56 45.99
C GLN A 18 -32.52 -37.96 47.22
N PRO A 19 -33.75 -38.50 47.06
CA PRO A 19 -34.41 -39.20 48.14
C PRO A 19 -33.48 -40.32 48.58
N GLN A 20 -33.04 -40.28 49.85
CA GLN A 20 -32.25 -41.35 50.44
C GLN A 20 -33.00 -42.67 50.19
N PRO A 21 -32.35 -43.70 49.61
CA PRO A 21 -32.93 -45.04 49.59
C PRO A 21 -33.20 -45.41 51.04
N GLN A 22 -34.47 -45.65 51.35
CA GLN A 22 -34.83 -46.21 52.65
C GLN A 22 -34.00 -47.49 52.84
N PRO A 23 -33.40 -47.70 54.03
CA PRO A 23 -32.73 -48.96 54.34
C PRO A 23 -33.81 -50.04 54.40
N GLN A 24 -34.09 -50.63 53.24
CA GLN A 24 -34.82 -51.87 53.13
C GLN A 24 -34.00 -52.89 53.90
N ALA A 25 -34.61 -53.51 54.92
CA ALA A 25 -33.97 -54.46 55.80
C ALA A 25 -33.28 -55.56 54.97
N GLU A 26 -31.98 -55.37 54.72
CA GLU A 26 -31.13 -56.37 54.12
C GLU A 26 -31.06 -57.52 55.13
N GLY A 27 -31.81 -58.59 54.85
CA GLY A 27 -31.80 -59.79 55.67
C GLY A 27 -30.37 -60.26 55.92
N CYS A 28 -30.11 -60.71 57.14
CA CYS A 28 -28.79 -61.10 57.66
C CYS A 28 -27.95 -62.01 56.75
N LEU A 29 -28.56 -62.68 55.75
CA LEU A 29 -27.88 -63.46 54.73
C LEU A 29 -27.01 -62.64 53.77
N ALA A 30 -27.45 -61.45 53.33
CA ALA A 30 -26.66 -60.60 52.44
C ALA A 30 -25.43 -60.04 53.18
N VAL A 31 -25.60 -59.67 54.46
CA VAL A 31 -24.51 -59.22 55.32
C VAL A 31 -23.53 -60.35 55.65
N ALA A 32 -24.03 -61.55 55.99
CA ALA A 32 -23.20 -62.71 56.32
C ALA A 32 -22.33 -63.21 55.15
N ILE A 33 -22.81 -63.09 53.90
CA ILE A 33 -22.03 -63.47 52.71
C ILE A 33 -21.08 -62.33 52.27
N ARG A 34 -21.50 -61.08 52.42
CA ARG A 34 -20.74 -59.92 51.92
C ARG A 34 -19.57 -59.55 52.83
N ILE A 35 -19.66 -59.81 54.13
CA ILE A 35 -18.55 -59.61 55.09
C ILE A 35 -17.32 -60.46 54.72
N PRO A 36 -17.39 -61.80 54.58
CA PRO A 36 -16.21 -62.61 54.25
C PRO A 36 -15.68 -62.32 52.85
N VAL A 37 -16.56 -62.06 51.87
CA VAL A 37 -16.12 -61.65 50.52
C VAL A 37 -15.41 -60.30 50.56
N ARG A 38 -15.90 -59.31 51.31
CA ARG A 38 -15.19 -58.03 51.50
C ARG A 38 -13.87 -58.21 52.21
N ILE A 39 -13.78 -59.11 53.20
CA ILE A 39 -12.53 -59.39 53.91
C ILE A 39 -11.52 -60.03 52.96
N VAL A 40 -11.90 -61.02 52.16
CA VAL A 40 -11.01 -61.65 51.17
C VAL A 40 -10.57 -60.63 50.11
N VAL A 41 -11.51 -59.83 49.59
CA VAL A 41 -11.19 -58.76 48.63
C VAL A 41 -10.27 -57.72 49.26
N LEU A 42 -10.48 -57.31 50.53
CA LEU A 42 -9.56 -56.39 51.20
C LEU A 42 -8.19 -57.03 51.40
N VAL A 43 -8.12 -58.23 51.95
CA VAL A 43 -6.87 -58.92 52.27
C VAL A 43 -6.05 -59.24 51.03
N LEU A 44 -6.68 -59.41 49.86
CA LEU A 44 -5.99 -59.79 48.62
C LEU A 44 -5.80 -58.59 47.67
N VAL A 45 -6.82 -57.76 47.46
CA VAL A 45 -6.75 -56.63 46.53
C VAL A 45 -6.00 -55.44 47.12
N VAL A 46 -6.10 -55.18 48.42
CA VAL A 46 -5.40 -54.04 49.03
C VAL A 46 -3.89 -54.20 48.97
N PRO A 47 -3.28 -55.32 49.36
CA PRO A 47 -1.83 -55.47 49.24
C PRO A 47 -1.36 -55.51 47.78
N VAL A 48 -2.12 -56.13 46.88
CA VAL A 48 -1.79 -56.09 45.44
C VAL A 48 -1.83 -54.67 44.89
N ARG A 49 -2.84 -53.86 45.26
CA ARG A 49 -2.89 -52.44 44.91
C ARG A 49 -1.76 -51.64 45.55
N LEU A 50 -1.42 -51.94 46.81
CA LEU A 50 -0.35 -51.24 47.52
C LEU A 50 1.01 -51.52 46.87
N VAL A 51 1.25 -52.77 46.44
CA VAL A 51 2.44 -53.17 45.68
C VAL A 51 2.46 -52.48 44.31
N TRP A 52 1.30 -52.38 43.64
CA TRP A 52 1.20 -51.68 42.36
C TRP A 52 1.44 -50.17 42.49
N ASP A 53 0.85 -49.53 43.50
CA ASP A 53 1.05 -48.10 43.78
C ASP A 53 2.49 -47.83 44.23
N ALA A 54 3.10 -48.73 45.01
CA ALA A 54 4.52 -48.64 45.37
C ALA A 54 5.44 -48.78 44.14
N LEU A 55 5.15 -49.72 43.23
CA LEU A 55 5.87 -49.88 41.97
C LEU A 55 5.70 -48.66 41.06
N ALA A 56 4.48 -48.12 40.96
CA ALA A 56 4.20 -46.92 40.18
C ALA A 56 4.95 -45.70 40.75
N VAL A 57 4.99 -45.54 42.07
CA VAL A 57 5.74 -44.47 42.74
C VAL A 57 7.25 -44.65 42.54
N CYS A 58 7.78 -45.85 42.70
CA CYS A 58 9.18 -46.15 42.41
C CYS A 58 9.54 -45.88 40.94
N GLY A 59 8.70 -46.31 39.99
CA GLY A 59 8.89 -46.04 38.56
C GLY A 59 8.83 -44.54 38.24
N ARG A 60 7.91 -43.80 38.86
CA ARG A 60 7.79 -42.35 38.71
C ARG A 60 9.00 -41.63 39.31
N PHE A 61 9.49 -42.09 40.46
CA PHE A 61 10.67 -41.55 41.12
C PHE A 61 11.93 -41.77 40.28
N VAL A 62 12.14 -42.98 39.75
CA VAL A 62 13.24 -43.31 38.83
C VAL A 62 13.18 -42.46 37.56
N TYR A 63 11.98 -42.26 37.01
CA TYR A 63 11.78 -41.43 35.83
C TYR A 63 12.11 -39.95 36.09
N PHE A 64 11.58 -39.36 37.15
CA PHE A 64 11.77 -37.94 37.45
C PHE A 64 13.16 -37.61 37.99
N ARG A 65 13.75 -38.48 38.80
CA ARG A 65 15.04 -38.23 39.48
C ARG A 65 16.24 -38.73 38.68
N GLY A 66 16.09 -39.75 37.83
CA GLY A 66 17.18 -40.35 37.05
C GLY A 66 17.06 -40.08 35.54
N LEU A 67 16.01 -40.61 34.90
CA LEU A 67 15.92 -40.61 33.44
C LEU A 67 15.74 -39.21 32.84
N ARG A 68 14.96 -38.33 33.48
CA ARG A 68 14.74 -36.96 33.00
C ARG A 68 16.00 -36.08 33.03
N PRO A 69 16.78 -36.00 34.14
CA PRO A 69 18.01 -35.23 34.14
C PRO A 69 19.08 -35.82 33.23
N VAL A 70 19.21 -37.16 33.17
CA VAL A 70 20.15 -37.82 32.25
C VAL A 70 19.77 -37.57 30.80
N GLY A 71 18.49 -37.67 30.44
CA GLY A 71 18.01 -37.35 29.08
C GLY A 71 18.25 -35.89 28.69
N ARG A 72 18.13 -34.95 29.64
CA ARG A 72 18.49 -33.54 29.40
C ARG A 72 19.99 -33.31 29.28
N ALA A 73 20.79 -33.99 30.10
CA ALA A 73 22.24 -33.93 30.03
C ALA A 73 22.73 -34.49 28.69
N LEU A 74 22.20 -35.62 28.24
CA LEU A 74 22.53 -36.25 26.96
C LEU A 74 22.07 -35.41 25.76
N ALA A 75 20.87 -34.82 25.83
CA ALA A 75 20.38 -33.91 24.80
C ALA A 75 21.15 -32.58 24.77
N TRP A 76 21.62 -32.10 25.93
CA TRP A 76 22.53 -30.96 26.01
C TRP A 76 23.86 -31.33 25.37
N LEU A 77 24.48 -32.45 25.76
CA LEU A 77 25.74 -32.95 25.22
C LEU A 77 25.69 -33.16 23.70
N GLY A 78 24.62 -33.77 23.19
CA GLY A 78 24.42 -33.90 21.74
C GLY A 78 24.29 -32.55 21.04
N ARG A 79 23.59 -31.59 21.65
CA ARG A 79 23.52 -30.22 21.11
C ARG A 79 24.86 -29.51 21.15
N THR A 80 25.60 -29.57 22.26
CA THR A 80 26.88 -28.87 22.41
C THR A 80 28.02 -29.52 21.60
N LEU A 81 28.03 -30.84 21.51
CA LEU A 81 29.12 -31.59 20.88
C LEU A 81 28.93 -31.82 19.39
N ILE A 82 27.68 -31.87 18.90
CA ILE A 82 27.39 -32.15 17.49
C ILE A 82 26.75 -30.93 16.83
N VAL A 83 25.67 -30.40 17.41
CA VAL A 83 24.88 -29.36 16.73
C VAL A 83 25.60 -28.01 16.71
N THR A 84 26.24 -27.57 17.79
CA THR A 84 27.00 -26.31 17.79
C THR A 84 28.22 -26.31 16.88
N PRO A 85 29.10 -27.32 16.87
CA PRO A 85 30.22 -27.33 15.92
C PRO A 85 29.74 -27.49 14.47
N LEU A 86 28.66 -28.25 14.22
CA LEU A 86 28.08 -28.36 12.89
C LEU A 86 27.44 -27.04 12.43
N ALA A 87 26.73 -26.33 13.30
CA ALA A 87 26.18 -25.01 13.01
C ALA A 87 27.29 -23.99 12.76
N TRP A 88 28.36 -24.04 13.56
CA TRP A 88 29.53 -23.20 13.35
C TRP A 88 30.21 -23.52 12.01
N LEU A 89 30.38 -24.80 11.65
CA LEU A 89 30.92 -25.21 10.36
C LEU A 89 30.05 -24.72 9.18
N ILE A 90 28.73 -24.84 9.30
CA ILE A 90 27.80 -24.36 8.27
C ILE A 90 27.91 -22.83 8.13
N GLU A 91 27.84 -22.11 9.24
CA GLU A 91 27.85 -20.64 9.23
C GLU A 91 29.19 -20.05 8.81
N TYR A 92 30.30 -20.56 9.34
CA TYR A 92 31.63 -20.00 9.13
C TYR A 92 32.37 -20.56 7.92
N VAL A 93 32.03 -21.77 7.45
CA VAL A 93 32.72 -22.40 6.31
C VAL A 93 31.79 -22.49 5.10
N ILE A 94 30.60 -23.05 5.25
CA ILE A 94 29.71 -23.29 4.10
C ILE A 94 29.11 -21.99 3.57
N THR A 95 28.62 -21.10 4.42
CA THR A 95 28.02 -19.82 3.98
C THR A 95 28.98 -18.94 3.18
N PRO A 96 30.22 -18.66 3.63
CA PRO A 96 31.14 -17.84 2.83
C PRO A 96 31.60 -18.56 1.57
N VAL A 97 31.70 -19.89 1.58
CA VAL A 97 32.00 -20.65 0.35
C VAL A 97 30.84 -20.57 -0.63
N ALA A 98 29.59 -20.74 -0.19
CA ALA A 98 28.40 -20.61 -1.03
C ALA A 98 28.25 -19.18 -1.59
N LEU A 99 28.51 -18.16 -0.77
CA LEU A 99 28.56 -16.77 -1.22
C LEU A 99 29.71 -16.56 -2.21
N GLY A 100 30.90 -17.09 -1.94
CA GLY A 100 32.05 -17.03 -2.85
C GLY A 100 31.76 -17.67 -4.21
N VAL A 101 31.14 -18.85 -4.21
CA VAL A 101 30.73 -19.56 -5.44
C VAL A 101 29.66 -18.79 -6.20
N THR A 102 28.66 -18.22 -5.52
CA THR A 102 27.64 -17.41 -6.18
C THR A 102 28.22 -16.12 -6.76
N TYR A 103 29.09 -15.42 -6.03
CA TYR A 103 29.81 -14.25 -6.56
C TYR A 103 30.70 -14.62 -7.74
N ALA A 104 31.45 -15.72 -7.65
CA ALA A 104 32.30 -16.20 -8.74
C ALA A 104 31.46 -16.55 -9.98
N THR A 105 30.32 -17.21 -9.81
CA THR A 105 29.40 -17.56 -10.90
C THR A 105 28.82 -16.32 -11.57
N VAL A 106 28.33 -15.35 -10.78
CA VAL A 106 27.81 -14.08 -11.32
C VAL A 106 28.90 -13.29 -12.03
N TRP A 107 30.10 -13.26 -11.47
CA TRP A 107 31.24 -12.60 -12.09
C TRP A 107 31.62 -13.26 -13.41
N LEU A 108 31.66 -14.59 -13.45
CA LEU A 108 31.94 -15.38 -14.66
C LEU A 108 30.87 -15.12 -15.74
N LEU A 109 29.59 -15.12 -15.37
CA LEU A 109 28.49 -14.76 -16.27
C LEU A 109 28.66 -13.34 -16.82
N LYS A 110 29.01 -12.37 -15.98
CA LYS A 110 29.30 -10.99 -16.43
C LYS A 110 30.52 -10.93 -17.35
N ALA A 111 31.58 -11.67 -17.03
CA ALA A 111 32.82 -11.70 -17.79
C ALA A 111 32.67 -12.42 -19.13
N VAL A 112 31.81 -13.44 -19.23
CA VAL A 112 31.58 -14.21 -20.47
C VAL A 112 30.49 -13.56 -21.33
N PHE A 113 29.46 -12.96 -20.74
CA PHE A 113 28.34 -12.44 -21.50
C PHE A 113 28.42 -10.92 -21.69
N VAL A 114 28.55 -10.18 -20.58
CA VAL A 114 28.45 -8.71 -20.60
C VAL A 114 29.72 -8.09 -21.17
N TRP A 115 30.90 -8.55 -20.75
CA TRP A 115 32.16 -7.96 -21.20
C TRP A 115 32.41 -8.14 -22.70
N PRO A 116 32.20 -9.33 -23.31
CA PRO A 116 32.35 -9.51 -24.75
C PRO A 116 31.29 -8.74 -25.53
N TRP A 117 30.07 -8.65 -25.02
CA TRP A 117 29.03 -7.82 -25.66
C TRP A 117 29.37 -6.33 -25.61
N VAL A 118 29.84 -5.83 -24.47
CA VAL A 118 30.28 -4.43 -24.33
C VAL A 118 31.50 -4.15 -25.21
N ALA A 119 32.45 -5.10 -25.30
CA ALA A 119 33.58 -5.02 -26.19
C ALA A 119 33.12 -5.01 -27.66
N LEU A 120 32.22 -5.90 -28.06
CA LEU A 120 31.65 -5.94 -29.40
C LEU A 120 30.95 -4.62 -29.74
N TRP A 121 30.15 -4.09 -28.81
CA TRP A 121 29.47 -2.82 -29.03
C TRP A 121 30.46 -1.67 -29.19
N ARG A 122 31.46 -1.59 -28.31
CA ARG A 122 32.42 -0.47 -28.30
C ARG A 122 33.47 -0.55 -29.41
N TYR A 123 33.90 -1.75 -29.78
CA TYR A 123 34.95 -1.96 -30.78
C TYR A 123 34.44 -2.31 -32.18
N VAL A 124 33.19 -2.74 -32.33
CA VAL A 124 32.62 -3.08 -33.63
C VAL A 124 31.44 -2.18 -33.96
N VAL A 125 30.40 -2.13 -33.11
CA VAL A 125 29.17 -1.40 -33.45
C VAL A 125 29.39 0.11 -33.53
N VAL A 126 30.10 0.70 -32.57
CA VAL A 126 30.41 2.14 -32.57
C VAL A 126 31.25 2.56 -33.80
N PRO A 127 32.38 1.90 -34.12
CA PRO A 127 33.15 2.27 -35.31
C PRO A 127 32.41 1.97 -36.62
N VAL A 128 31.64 0.89 -36.70
CA VAL A 128 30.80 0.61 -37.88
C VAL A 128 29.72 1.68 -38.05
N GLY A 129 29.06 2.09 -36.96
CA GLY A 129 28.06 3.15 -36.98
C GLY A 129 28.65 4.50 -37.39
N ASN A 130 29.85 4.83 -36.90
CA ASN A 130 30.58 6.02 -37.33
C ASN A 130 31.01 5.94 -38.80
N GLY A 131 31.42 4.76 -39.27
CA GLY A 131 31.73 4.49 -40.67
C GLY A 131 30.51 4.69 -41.56
N LEU A 132 29.35 4.14 -41.19
CA LEU A 132 28.08 4.34 -41.89
C LEU A 132 27.64 5.80 -41.87
N GLY A 133 27.78 6.49 -40.74
CA GLY A 133 27.44 7.92 -40.63
C GLY A 133 28.35 8.80 -41.49
N TRP A 134 29.65 8.47 -41.57
CA TRP A 134 30.57 9.11 -42.50
C TRP A 134 30.18 8.81 -43.95
N LEU A 135 29.84 7.56 -44.27
CA LEU A 135 29.39 7.17 -45.60
C LEU A 135 28.12 7.92 -46.01
N GLY A 136 27.13 8.05 -45.11
CA GLY A 136 25.93 8.85 -45.35
C GLY A 136 26.25 10.33 -45.58
N ARG A 137 27.20 10.89 -44.81
CA ARG A 137 27.64 12.27 -45.01
C ARG A 137 28.32 12.45 -46.37
N VAL A 138 29.19 11.52 -46.75
CA VAL A 138 29.93 11.59 -48.03
C VAL A 138 29.04 11.29 -49.23
N LEU A 139 28.09 10.36 -49.11
CA LEU A 139 27.25 9.91 -50.21
C LEU A 139 26.00 10.78 -50.40
N VAL A 140 25.48 11.39 -49.34
CA VAL A 140 24.24 12.16 -49.40
C VAL A 140 24.50 13.65 -49.22
N VAL A 141 25.25 14.04 -48.18
CA VAL A 141 25.41 15.46 -47.83
C VAL A 141 26.37 16.17 -48.79
N ILE A 142 27.50 15.55 -49.13
CA ILE A 142 28.46 16.16 -50.07
C ILE A 142 27.83 16.34 -51.47
N PRO A 143 27.15 15.33 -52.07
CA PRO A 143 26.53 15.51 -53.37
C PRO A 143 25.35 16.47 -53.31
N ALA A 144 24.55 16.48 -52.24
CA ALA A 144 23.49 17.46 -52.07
C ALA A 144 24.03 18.90 -51.97
N MET A 145 25.16 19.10 -51.27
CA MET A 145 25.81 20.40 -51.18
C MET A 145 26.45 20.81 -52.51
N TRP A 146 26.97 19.84 -53.28
CA TRP A 146 27.44 20.06 -54.64
C TRP A 146 26.27 20.38 -55.59
N LEU A 147 25.11 19.76 -55.42
CA LEU A 147 23.90 20.06 -56.18
C LEU A 147 23.40 21.48 -55.87
N TYR A 148 23.39 21.86 -54.59
CA TYR A 148 23.09 23.23 -54.16
C TYR A 148 24.08 24.22 -54.79
N ALA A 149 25.38 23.92 -54.72
CA ALA A 149 26.42 24.79 -55.29
C ALA A 149 26.35 24.88 -56.82
N SER A 150 26.11 23.77 -57.50
CA SER A 150 26.16 23.67 -58.97
C SER A 150 24.85 24.03 -59.65
N VAL A 151 23.72 24.08 -58.94
CA VAL A 151 22.42 24.45 -59.51
C VAL A 151 21.94 25.80 -58.94
N LEU A 152 21.98 25.98 -57.63
CA LEU A 152 21.42 27.17 -57.00
C LEU A 152 22.31 28.41 -57.17
N THR A 153 23.62 28.24 -57.06
CA THR A 153 24.58 29.35 -57.24
C THR A 153 24.63 29.89 -58.66
N PRO A 154 24.63 29.08 -59.75
CA PRO A 154 24.58 29.62 -61.10
C PRO A 154 23.23 30.26 -61.44
N ILE A 155 22.12 29.77 -60.90
CA ILE A 155 20.81 30.44 -61.05
C ILE A 155 20.86 31.81 -60.38
N GLY A 156 21.43 31.91 -59.17
CA GLY A 156 21.65 33.19 -58.49
C GLY A 156 22.55 34.15 -59.29
N HIS A 157 23.61 33.64 -59.91
CA HIS A 157 24.49 34.44 -60.77
C HIS A 157 23.83 34.85 -62.08
N ALA A 158 23.01 33.99 -62.68
CA ALA A 158 22.26 34.29 -63.91
C ALA A 158 21.22 35.39 -63.68
N ILE A 159 20.50 35.35 -62.55
CA ILE A 159 19.56 36.39 -62.14
C ILE A 159 20.31 37.71 -61.86
N ALA A 160 21.43 37.65 -61.14
CA ALA A 160 22.27 38.82 -60.88
C ALA A 160 22.93 39.39 -62.16
N TRP A 161 23.18 38.55 -63.17
CA TRP A 161 23.69 38.97 -64.47
C TRP A 161 22.60 39.65 -65.31
N LEU A 162 21.38 39.10 -65.33
CA LEU A 162 20.22 39.72 -65.97
C LEU A 162 19.88 41.08 -65.35
N ALA A 163 19.86 41.18 -64.01
CA ALA A 163 19.63 42.44 -63.31
C ALA A 163 20.71 43.51 -63.64
N ARG A 164 21.97 43.09 -63.73
CA ARG A 164 23.08 43.99 -64.10
C ARG A 164 23.07 44.36 -65.59
N GLY A 165 22.64 43.47 -66.47
CA GLY A 165 22.47 43.75 -67.90
C GLY A 165 21.41 44.84 -68.15
N ILE A 166 20.30 44.78 -67.41
CA ILE A 166 19.24 45.79 -67.45
C ILE A 166 19.73 47.14 -66.89
N ALA A 167 20.47 47.11 -65.77
CA ALA A 167 21.06 48.32 -65.18
C ALA A 167 22.17 48.95 -66.05
N ALA A 168 22.99 48.12 -66.71
CA ALA A 168 24.05 48.58 -67.60
C ALA A 168 23.49 49.14 -68.92
N GLY A 169 22.41 48.55 -69.45
CA GLY A 169 21.70 49.05 -70.64
C GLY A 169 21.19 50.48 -70.48
N ALA A 170 20.76 50.86 -69.26
CA ALA A 170 20.35 52.23 -68.94
C ALA A 170 21.54 53.23 -68.85
N ALA A 171 22.74 52.75 -68.54
CA ALA A 171 23.92 53.60 -68.32
C ALA A 171 24.72 53.92 -69.60
N VAL A 172 24.53 53.15 -70.69
CA VAL A 172 25.25 53.33 -71.96
C VAL A 172 24.76 54.54 -72.76
N ALA A 173 23.55 55.03 -72.50
CA ALA A 173 22.96 56.17 -73.21
C ALA A 173 23.63 57.55 -72.91
N GLY A 174 24.56 57.63 -71.95
CA GLY A 174 25.03 58.93 -71.41
C GLY A 174 26.51 59.30 -71.60
N ARG A 175 27.37 58.50 -72.24
CA ARG A 175 28.82 58.81 -72.24
C ARG A 175 29.49 58.74 -73.60
N GLY A 176 29.16 59.73 -74.44
CA GLY A 176 29.99 60.17 -75.54
C GLY A 176 31.26 60.90 -75.07
N ILE A 177 32.32 60.77 -75.87
CA ILE A 177 33.56 61.57 -75.94
C ILE A 177 34.51 61.50 -74.71
N GLY A 178 34.03 61.59 -73.47
CA GLY A 178 34.88 61.48 -72.28
C GLY A 178 35.50 60.07 -72.11
N ALA A 179 34.80 59.03 -72.54
CA ALA A 179 35.29 57.65 -72.48
C ALA A 179 36.47 57.41 -73.45
N VAL A 180 36.45 58.05 -74.61
CA VAL A 180 37.52 57.92 -75.62
C VAL A 180 38.79 58.63 -75.15
N LEU A 181 38.67 59.80 -74.53
CA LEU A 181 39.80 60.55 -73.99
C LEU A 181 40.43 59.85 -72.77
N VAL A 182 39.60 59.31 -71.87
CA VAL A 182 40.08 58.50 -70.72
C VAL A 182 40.71 57.21 -71.20
N TRP A 183 40.17 56.57 -72.25
CA TRP A 183 40.74 55.36 -72.84
C TRP A 183 42.11 55.62 -73.45
N LEU A 184 42.27 56.70 -74.23
CA LEU A 184 43.55 57.13 -74.79
C LEU A 184 44.58 57.45 -73.71
N LEU A 185 44.19 58.17 -72.66
CA LEU A 185 45.07 58.46 -71.52
C LEU A 185 45.49 57.17 -70.80
N LYS A 186 44.57 56.23 -70.58
CA LYS A 186 44.87 54.91 -69.99
C LYS A 186 45.76 54.08 -70.89
N ALA A 187 45.55 54.10 -72.21
CA ALA A 187 46.33 53.33 -73.16
C ALA A 187 47.77 53.84 -73.29
N VAL A 188 47.99 55.16 -73.19
CA VAL A 188 49.34 55.73 -73.30
C VAL A 188 50.07 55.74 -71.96
N PHE A 189 49.39 56.03 -70.84
CA PHE A 189 50.06 56.20 -69.55
C PHE A 189 50.00 54.95 -68.67
N VAL A 190 48.84 54.30 -68.61
CA VAL A 190 48.59 53.19 -67.67
C VAL A 190 49.02 51.86 -68.27
N TRP A 191 48.74 51.59 -69.55
CA TRP A 191 49.05 50.31 -70.18
C TRP A 191 50.55 49.98 -70.26
N PRO A 192 51.47 50.93 -70.55
CA PRO A 192 52.90 50.63 -70.54
C PRO A 192 53.40 50.29 -69.13
N TRP A 193 52.94 51.01 -68.11
CA TRP A 193 53.29 50.74 -66.72
C TRP A 193 52.67 49.44 -66.21
N VAL A 194 51.42 49.16 -66.58
CA VAL A 194 50.74 47.88 -66.27
C VAL A 194 51.43 46.73 -67.01
N GLY A 195 51.88 46.93 -68.24
CA GLY A 195 52.67 45.97 -69.00
C GLY A 195 54.00 45.69 -68.31
N LEU A 196 54.74 46.74 -67.92
CA LEU A 196 55.98 46.60 -67.15
C LEU A 196 55.74 45.87 -65.83
N TRP A 197 54.68 46.21 -65.11
CA TRP A 197 54.35 45.56 -63.86
C TRP A 197 53.97 44.09 -64.06
N ARG A 198 53.16 43.78 -65.08
CA ARG A 198 52.59 42.45 -65.31
C ARG A 198 53.53 41.49 -66.03
N TYR A 199 54.42 42.00 -66.87
CA TYR A 199 55.38 41.20 -67.64
C TYR A 199 56.80 41.22 -67.08
N VAL A 200 57.17 42.17 -66.21
CA VAL A 200 58.52 42.21 -65.61
C VAL A 200 58.45 42.06 -64.10
N VAL A 201 57.71 42.93 -63.40
CA VAL A 201 57.71 42.94 -61.92
C VAL A 201 57.02 41.71 -61.34
N VAL A 202 55.87 41.31 -61.86
CA VAL A 202 55.12 40.12 -61.40
C VAL A 202 55.89 38.82 -61.63
N PRO A 203 56.48 38.53 -62.81
CA PRO A 203 57.26 37.31 -62.98
C PRO A 203 58.55 37.31 -62.18
N VAL A 204 59.23 38.45 -62.02
CA VAL A 204 60.42 38.55 -61.15
C VAL A 204 60.03 38.34 -59.69
N GLY A 205 58.94 38.94 -59.21
CA GLY A 205 58.42 38.74 -57.86
C GLY A 205 57.96 37.30 -57.61
N LYS A 206 57.30 36.66 -58.58
CA LYS A 206 56.96 35.22 -58.50
C LYS A 206 58.19 34.34 -58.51
N GLY A 207 59.22 34.69 -59.29
CA GLY A 207 60.51 34.01 -59.31
C GLY A 207 61.21 34.08 -57.95
N LEU A 208 61.33 35.27 -57.38
CA LEU A 208 61.91 35.46 -56.04
C LEU A 208 61.09 34.77 -54.95
N ALA A 209 59.76 34.86 -55.00
CA ALA A 209 58.89 34.19 -54.04
C ALA A 209 58.94 32.66 -54.17
N TRP A 210 59.05 32.14 -55.39
CA TRP A 210 59.26 30.71 -55.62
C TRP A 210 60.63 30.28 -55.10
N LEU A 211 61.68 31.06 -55.35
CA LEU A 211 63.04 30.78 -54.87
C LEU A 211 63.09 30.80 -53.34
N GLY A 212 62.50 31.82 -52.68
CA GLY A 212 62.41 31.87 -51.22
C GLY A 212 61.58 30.73 -50.64
N ARG A 213 60.48 30.34 -51.32
CA ARG A 213 59.67 29.21 -50.89
C ARG A 213 60.41 27.88 -51.01
N VAL A 214 61.06 27.62 -52.13
CA VAL A 214 61.77 26.35 -52.37
C VAL A 214 63.06 26.27 -51.55
N LEU A 215 63.81 27.37 -51.42
CA LEU A 215 65.12 27.36 -50.76
C LEU A 215 65.02 27.46 -49.23
N ILE A 216 64.01 28.14 -48.69
CA ILE A 216 63.90 28.39 -47.26
C ILE A 216 62.69 27.65 -46.67
N VAL A 217 61.50 27.88 -47.24
CA VAL A 217 60.25 27.39 -46.63
C VAL A 217 60.11 25.88 -46.75
N VAL A 218 60.39 25.29 -47.91
CA VAL A 218 60.29 23.83 -48.13
C VAL A 218 61.26 23.06 -47.23
N PRO A 219 62.57 23.38 -47.15
CA PRO A 219 63.46 22.68 -46.24
C PRO A 219 63.15 22.96 -44.76
N ALA A 220 62.71 24.17 -44.40
CA ALA A 220 62.28 24.45 -43.02
C ALA A 220 61.02 23.66 -42.62
N VAL A 221 60.03 23.56 -43.52
CA VAL A 221 58.81 22.77 -43.30
C VAL A 221 59.14 21.29 -43.27
N TRP A 222 60.05 20.82 -44.13
CA TRP A 222 60.50 19.42 -44.10
C TRP A 222 61.25 19.10 -42.81
N LEU A 223 62.10 20.00 -42.31
CA LEU A 223 62.80 19.83 -41.03
C LEU A 223 61.81 19.82 -39.85
N TYR A 224 60.82 20.72 -39.86
CA TYR A 224 59.76 20.76 -38.86
C TYR A 224 58.90 19.49 -38.86
N ALA A 225 58.48 19.03 -40.04
CA ALA A 225 57.64 17.86 -40.20
C ALA A 225 58.40 16.55 -39.91
N SER A 226 59.62 16.42 -40.42
CA SER A 226 60.39 15.17 -40.35
C SER A 226 61.15 14.99 -39.03
N VAL A 227 61.49 16.08 -38.33
CA VAL A 227 62.31 16.00 -37.11
C VAL A 227 61.53 16.53 -35.90
N LEU A 228 60.99 17.74 -35.98
CA LEU A 228 60.40 18.38 -34.81
C LEU A 228 59.05 17.77 -34.41
N THR A 229 58.25 17.37 -35.39
CA THR A 229 56.94 16.75 -35.17
C THR A 229 57.03 15.36 -34.54
N PRO A 230 57.90 14.43 -35.00
CA PRO A 230 58.05 13.13 -34.34
C PRO A 230 58.70 13.25 -32.96
N ILE A 231 59.65 14.16 -32.76
CA ILE A 231 60.22 14.43 -31.43
C ILE A 231 59.15 14.97 -30.48
N GLY A 232 58.32 15.91 -30.93
CA GLY A 232 57.20 16.43 -30.15
C GLY A 232 56.19 15.34 -29.76
N HIS A 233 55.87 14.43 -30.69
CA HIS A 233 55.00 13.29 -30.40
C HIS A 233 55.64 12.28 -29.43
N ALA A 234 56.93 12.02 -29.56
CA ALA A 234 57.67 11.12 -28.67
C ALA A 234 57.72 11.66 -27.24
N ILE A 235 58.03 12.95 -27.07
CA ILE A 235 58.04 13.62 -25.76
C ILE A 235 56.63 13.64 -25.16
N ALA A 236 55.61 13.98 -25.95
CA ALA A 236 54.22 13.97 -25.47
C ALA A 236 53.73 12.57 -25.09
N TRP A 237 54.20 11.52 -25.78
CA TRP A 237 53.89 10.14 -25.45
C TRP A 237 54.57 9.71 -24.14
N LEU A 238 55.84 10.03 -23.95
CA LEU A 238 56.57 9.80 -22.69
C LEU A 238 55.94 10.54 -21.51
N ALA A 239 55.63 11.82 -21.66
CA ALA A 239 55.00 12.62 -20.61
C ALA A 239 53.61 12.06 -20.22
N ARG A 240 52.82 11.60 -21.20
CA ARG A 240 51.54 10.92 -20.93
C ARG A 240 51.72 9.57 -20.25
N GLY A 241 52.72 8.79 -20.66
CA GLY A 241 53.05 7.51 -20.03
C GLY A 241 53.43 7.68 -18.55
N VAL A 242 54.30 8.64 -18.26
CA VAL A 242 54.72 8.98 -16.89
C VAL A 242 53.54 9.52 -16.06
N GLY A 243 52.75 10.44 -16.61
CA GLY A 243 51.56 10.97 -15.94
C GLY A 243 50.52 9.89 -15.63
N ALA A 244 50.31 8.95 -16.56
CA ALA A 244 49.43 7.81 -16.34
C ALA A 244 49.98 6.87 -15.24
N GLY A 245 51.28 6.62 -15.23
CA GLY A 245 51.95 5.82 -14.19
C GLY A 245 51.77 6.43 -12.80
N ILE A 246 52.04 7.73 -12.65
CA ILE A 246 51.86 8.47 -11.38
C ILE A 246 50.40 8.46 -10.94
N ALA A 247 49.46 8.65 -11.86
CA ALA A 247 48.03 8.62 -11.54
C ALA A 247 47.55 7.21 -11.12
N TRP A 248 48.19 6.16 -11.64
CA TRP A 248 47.87 4.78 -11.28
C TRP A 248 48.39 4.44 -9.88
N THR A 249 49.62 4.83 -9.57
CA THR A 249 50.20 4.63 -8.22
C THR A 249 49.46 5.45 -7.16
N ALA A 250 49.14 6.71 -7.44
CA ALA A 250 48.35 7.55 -6.54
C ALA A 250 46.95 6.96 -6.26
N ARG A 251 46.28 6.40 -7.28
CA ARG A 251 45.02 5.68 -7.08
C ARG A 251 45.21 4.42 -6.26
N GLY A 252 46.23 3.61 -6.56
CA GLY A 252 46.54 2.41 -5.78
C GLY A 252 46.70 2.73 -4.30
N ILE A 253 47.55 3.70 -3.99
CA ILE A 253 47.78 4.19 -2.62
C ILE A 253 46.50 4.73 -2.00
N GLY A 254 45.74 5.56 -2.71
CA GLY A 254 44.45 6.08 -2.23
C GLY A 254 43.43 4.99 -1.93
N THR A 255 43.34 3.95 -2.77
CA THR A 255 42.43 2.82 -2.52
C THR A 255 42.85 2.00 -1.31
N VAL A 256 44.14 1.78 -1.10
CA VAL A 256 44.67 1.07 0.06
C VAL A 256 44.41 1.87 1.34
N LEU A 257 44.71 3.17 1.35
CA LEU A 257 44.44 4.05 2.49
C LEU A 257 42.95 4.15 2.81
N ALA A 258 42.08 4.25 1.80
CA ALA A 258 40.64 4.28 1.98
C ALA A 258 40.10 2.94 2.51
N ALA A 259 40.65 1.81 2.05
CA ALA A 259 40.30 0.49 2.58
C ALA A 259 40.77 0.32 4.03
N LEU A 260 41.99 0.76 4.34
CA LEU A 260 42.56 0.71 5.69
C LEU A 260 41.74 1.58 6.65
N GLY A 261 41.43 2.82 6.26
CA GLY A 261 40.57 3.70 7.02
C GLY A 261 39.17 3.12 7.20
N ARG A 262 38.57 2.58 6.13
CA ARG A 262 37.27 1.89 6.23
C ARG A 262 37.33 0.75 7.22
N TRP A 263 38.39 -0.07 7.20
CA TRP A 263 38.52 -1.18 8.13
C TRP A 263 38.71 -0.70 9.58
N ILE A 264 39.58 0.29 9.80
CA ILE A 264 39.86 0.90 11.11
C ILE A 264 38.65 1.62 11.71
N PHE A 265 37.78 2.22 10.91
CA PHE A 265 36.61 2.96 11.44
C PHE A 265 35.33 2.14 11.41
N VAL A 266 35.03 1.49 10.28
CA VAL A 266 33.74 0.81 10.09
C VAL A 266 33.67 -0.48 10.87
N VAL A 267 34.75 -1.26 10.95
CA VAL A 267 34.73 -2.53 11.71
C VAL A 267 34.47 -2.28 13.20
N PRO A 268 35.19 -1.38 13.90
CA PRO A 268 34.89 -1.10 15.29
C PRO A 268 33.56 -0.38 15.48
N ALA A 269 33.13 0.49 14.55
CA ALA A 269 31.79 1.10 14.63
C ALA A 269 30.66 0.06 14.52
N VAL A 270 30.79 -0.90 13.60
CA VAL A 270 29.83 -2.01 13.44
C VAL A 270 29.90 -2.97 14.61
N ALA A 271 31.09 -3.25 15.13
CA ALA A 271 31.26 -4.04 16.34
C ALA A 271 30.59 -3.36 17.54
N LEU A 272 30.82 -2.07 17.75
CA LEU A 272 30.16 -1.27 18.79
C LEU A 272 28.64 -1.29 18.62
N TRP A 273 28.15 -1.14 17.39
CA TRP A 273 26.72 -1.20 17.13
C TRP A 273 26.11 -2.57 17.46
N ARG A 274 26.77 -3.67 17.05
CA ARG A 274 26.27 -5.04 17.28
C ARG A 274 26.41 -5.49 18.73
N TRP A 275 27.51 -5.13 19.40
CA TRP A 275 27.84 -5.60 20.74
C TRP A 275 27.33 -4.70 21.85
N VAL A 276 27.08 -3.41 21.58
CA VAL A 276 26.64 -2.46 22.60
C VAL A 276 25.26 -1.90 22.26
N LEU A 277 25.06 -1.28 21.10
CA LEU A 277 23.77 -0.64 20.80
C LEU A 277 22.64 -1.63 20.57
N ALA A 278 22.86 -2.72 19.85
CA ALA A 278 21.83 -3.72 19.59
C ALA A 278 21.32 -4.43 20.87
N PRO A 279 22.17 -4.86 21.82
CA PRO A 279 21.68 -5.40 23.08
C PRO A 279 21.06 -4.33 23.98
N ILE A 280 21.58 -3.09 24.01
CA ILE A 280 20.95 -1.99 24.74
C ILE A 280 19.55 -1.70 24.18
N GLY A 281 19.42 -1.61 22.85
CA GLY A 281 18.13 -1.39 22.18
C GLY A 281 17.13 -2.50 22.45
N ARG A 282 17.57 -3.77 22.47
CA ARG A 282 16.72 -4.90 22.88
C ARG A 282 16.33 -4.81 24.36
N GLY A 283 17.26 -4.43 25.24
CA GLY A 283 16.99 -4.20 26.66
C GLY A 283 15.92 -3.11 26.86
N ILE A 284 16.10 -1.96 26.20
CA ILE A 284 15.15 -0.84 26.25
C ILE A 284 13.78 -1.27 25.71
N ALA A 285 13.73 -2.00 24.60
CA ALA A 285 12.47 -2.47 24.02
C ALA A 285 11.70 -3.41 24.98
N VAL A 286 12.41 -4.28 25.71
CA VAL A 286 11.79 -5.13 26.74
C VAL A 286 11.27 -4.27 27.89
N VAL A 287 12.06 -3.33 28.39
CA VAL A 287 11.65 -2.43 29.48
C VAL A 287 10.41 -1.62 29.10
N VAL A 288 10.39 -1.02 27.92
CA VAL A 288 9.24 -0.27 27.40
C VAL A 288 8.01 -1.18 27.25
N ARG A 289 8.20 -2.41 26.76
CA ARG A 289 7.10 -3.38 26.63
C ARG A 289 6.51 -3.75 27.98
N GLU A 290 7.35 -3.98 29.00
CA GLU A 290 6.83 -4.35 30.32
C GLU A 290 6.20 -3.17 31.05
N ILE A 291 6.73 -1.96 30.85
CA ILE A 291 6.07 -0.72 31.29
C ILE A 291 4.70 -0.60 30.61
N GLY A 292 4.62 -0.81 29.30
CA GLY A 292 3.37 -0.78 28.55
C GLY A 292 2.36 -1.84 29.02
N ALA A 293 2.81 -3.05 29.33
CA ALA A 293 1.97 -4.12 29.87
C ALA A 293 1.48 -3.81 31.29
N ALA A 294 2.33 -3.23 32.14
CA ALA A 294 1.97 -2.79 33.49
C ALA A 294 0.94 -1.65 33.45
N PHE A 295 1.14 -0.66 32.59
CA PHE A 295 0.16 0.41 32.34
C PHE A 295 -1.15 -0.14 31.78
N GLY A 296 -1.09 -1.11 30.87
CA GLY A 296 -2.29 -1.78 30.34
C GLY A 296 -3.10 -2.49 31.42
N HIS A 297 -2.44 -3.17 32.36
CA HIS A 297 -3.10 -3.77 33.52
C HIS A 297 -3.71 -2.72 34.46
N ALA A 298 -2.94 -1.67 34.78
CA ALA A 298 -3.43 -0.57 35.60
C ALA A 298 -4.65 0.11 34.98
N TRP A 299 -4.66 0.29 33.66
CA TRP A 299 -5.77 0.90 32.94
C TRP A 299 -7.04 0.03 32.94
N ARG A 300 -6.90 -1.30 32.82
CA ARG A 300 -8.05 -2.21 32.97
C ARG A 300 -8.64 -2.15 34.37
N ILE A 301 -7.80 -2.09 35.40
CA ILE A 301 -8.25 -1.93 36.80
C ILE A 301 -8.97 -0.60 36.97
N ALA A 302 -8.41 0.50 36.44
CA ALA A 302 -9.05 1.82 36.47
C ALA A 302 -10.42 1.82 35.74
N GLY A 303 -10.55 1.07 34.64
CA GLY A 303 -11.81 0.89 33.93
C GLY A 303 -12.87 0.15 34.76
N TYR A 304 -12.49 -0.91 35.47
CA TYR A 304 -13.41 -1.61 36.38
C TYR A 304 -13.84 -0.73 37.55
N VAL A 305 -12.91 0.04 38.12
CA VAL A 305 -13.22 0.99 39.21
C VAL A 305 -14.14 2.11 38.70
N SER A 306 -13.91 2.66 37.52
CA SER A 306 -14.77 3.69 36.93
C SER A 306 -16.18 3.18 36.64
N LEU A 307 -16.34 1.93 36.18
CA LEU A 307 -17.65 1.30 36.00
C LEU A 307 -18.36 1.02 37.33
N ALA A 308 -17.60 0.67 38.37
CA ALA A 308 -18.15 0.49 39.72
C ALA A 308 -18.62 1.83 40.31
N VAL A 309 -17.81 2.87 40.22
CA VAL A 309 -18.14 4.24 40.64
C VAL A 309 -19.31 4.78 39.83
N GLY A 310 -19.31 4.61 38.51
CA GLY A 310 -20.42 5.03 37.64
C GLY A 310 -21.73 4.30 37.95
N ARG A 311 -21.68 2.99 38.23
CA ARG A 311 -22.87 2.24 38.68
C ARG A 311 -23.35 2.67 40.05
N PHE A 312 -22.44 2.98 40.97
CA PHE A 312 -22.77 3.49 42.30
C PHE A 312 -23.41 4.87 42.20
N LEU A 313 -22.78 5.79 41.49
CA LEU A 313 -23.27 7.15 41.28
C LEU A 313 -24.62 7.17 40.54
N GLY A 314 -24.78 6.33 39.51
CA GLY A 314 -26.06 6.17 38.81
C GLY A 314 -27.16 5.49 39.64
N ARG A 315 -26.78 4.76 40.71
CA ARG A 315 -27.73 4.25 41.71
C ARG A 315 -28.11 5.33 42.71
N LEU A 316 -27.12 6.05 43.22
CA LEU A 316 -27.29 7.18 44.14
C LEU A 316 -28.16 8.27 43.51
N LEU A 317 -27.92 8.60 42.25
CA LEU A 317 -28.69 9.59 41.50
C LEU A 317 -30.14 9.14 41.31
N ARG A 318 -30.37 7.86 41.00
CA ARG A 318 -31.73 7.30 40.91
C ARG A 318 -32.44 7.34 42.25
N TRP A 319 -31.76 6.95 43.30
CA TRP A 319 -32.33 6.93 44.64
C TRP A 319 -32.62 8.35 45.16
N LEU A 320 -31.72 9.31 44.88
CA LEU A 320 -31.84 10.69 45.35
C LEU A 320 -32.84 11.54 44.54
N PHE A 321 -32.94 11.33 43.22
CA PHE A 321 -33.79 12.16 42.37
C PHE A 321 -34.99 11.40 41.80
N VAL A 322 -34.78 10.19 41.30
CA VAL A 322 -35.82 9.49 40.53
C VAL A 322 -36.86 8.85 41.43
N ASP A 323 -36.44 8.17 42.48
CA ASP A 323 -37.35 7.50 43.42
C ASP A 323 -38.27 8.48 44.17
N PRO A 324 -37.79 9.61 44.73
CA PRO A 324 -38.67 10.58 45.38
C PRO A 324 -39.59 11.28 44.38
N VAL A 325 -39.11 11.64 43.19
CA VAL A 325 -39.97 12.25 42.15
C VAL A 325 -41.03 11.26 41.67
N ARG A 326 -40.68 9.98 41.52
CA ARG A 326 -41.61 8.93 41.13
C ARG A 326 -42.64 8.65 42.22
N TRP A 327 -42.25 8.74 43.49
CA TRP A 327 -43.17 8.67 44.63
C TRP A 327 -44.09 9.88 44.67
N VAL A 328 -43.59 11.11 44.53
CA VAL A 328 -44.43 12.33 44.47
C VAL A 328 -45.40 12.26 43.29
N TYR A 329 -44.95 11.78 42.13
CA TYR A 329 -45.81 11.59 40.98
C TYR A 329 -46.95 10.59 41.25
N ARG A 330 -46.62 9.43 41.85
CA ARG A 330 -47.61 8.38 42.15
C ARG A 330 -48.53 8.73 43.31
N THR A 331 -47.99 9.34 44.37
CA THR A 331 -48.70 9.58 45.63
C THR A 331 -49.41 10.92 45.64
N VAL A 332 -48.95 11.91 44.88
CA VAL A 332 -49.52 13.27 44.89
C VAL A 332 -50.15 13.61 43.54
N LEU A 333 -49.40 13.54 42.43
CA LEU A 333 -49.97 13.93 41.13
C LEU A 333 -51.04 12.98 40.62
N THR A 334 -50.93 11.68 40.88
CA THR A 334 -51.90 10.70 40.39
C THR A 334 -53.27 10.85 41.07
N PRO A 335 -53.38 10.93 42.42
CA PRO A 335 -54.67 11.18 43.06
C PRO A 335 -55.21 12.59 42.82
N VAL A 336 -54.36 13.62 42.76
CA VAL A 336 -54.79 14.97 42.40
C VAL A 336 -55.30 15.02 40.95
N GLY A 337 -54.62 14.32 40.04
CA GLY A 337 -55.07 14.18 38.66
C GLY A 337 -56.43 13.48 38.55
N HIS A 338 -56.69 12.47 39.39
CA HIS A 338 -58.00 11.84 39.47
C HIS A 338 -59.06 12.76 40.10
N ALA A 339 -58.72 13.48 41.17
CA ALA A 339 -59.62 14.44 41.81
C ALA A 339 -60.00 15.61 40.88
N VAL A 340 -59.05 16.17 40.13
CA VAL A 340 -59.32 17.22 39.14
C VAL A 340 -60.14 16.68 37.97
N ARG A 341 -59.82 15.46 37.51
CA ARG A 341 -60.56 14.81 36.41
C ARG A 341 -62.01 14.52 36.80
N ASP A 342 -62.24 14.02 38.00
CA ASP A 342 -63.58 13.61 38.43
C ASP A 342 -64.38 14.75 39.05
N GLY A 343 -63.74 15.68 39.77
CA GLY A 343 -64.38 16.80 40.44
C GLY A 343 -64.61 18.03 39.56
N VAL A 344 -63.75 18.30 38.58
CA VAL A 344 -63.85 19.53 37.76
C VAL A 344 -64.16 19.19 36.31
N TRP A 345 -63.52 18.17 35.75
CA TRP A 345 -63.54 17.91 34.31
C TRP A 345 -64.74 17.09 33.83
N ARG A 346 -65.16 16.06 34.57
CA ARG A 346 -66.41 15.36 34.29
C ARG A 346 -67.67 16.24 34.38
N PRO A 347 -67.85 17.10 35.41
CA PRO A 347 -69.06 17.93 35.49
C PRO A 347 -69.13 19.01 34.42
N THR A 348 -68.02 19.68 34.11
CA THR A 348 -67.97 20.66 32.99
C THR A 348 -68.18 19.98 31.64
N ALA A 349 -67.58 18.82 31.39
CA ALA A 349 -67.81 18.06 30.16
C ALA A 349 -69.27 17.59 30.01
N ARG A 350 -69.96 17.30 31.12
CA ARG A 350 -71.40 16.97 31.10
C ARG A 350 -72.24 18.20 30.78
N ALA A 351 -72.00 19.33 31.45
CA ALA A 351 -72.70 20.59 31.19
C ALA A 351 -72.54 21.06 29.72
N VAL A 352 -71.34 20.92 29.14
CA VAL A 352 -71.09 21.25 27.72
C VAL A 352 -71.82 20.29 26.78
N LYS A 353 -71.87 18.99 27.11
CA LYS A 353 -72.59 18.01 26.29
C LYS A 353 -74.11 18.20 26.36
N ASP A 354 -74.65 18.64 27.49
CA ASP A 354 -76.08 18.91 27.65
C ASP A 354 -76.46 20.21 26.92
N ALA A 355 -75.64 21.26 27.04
CA ALA A 355 -75.78 22.46 26.23
C ALA A 355 -75.70 22.15 24.73
N GLY A 356 -74.71 21.34 24.30
CA GLY A 356 -74.57 20.93 22.91
C GLY A 356 -75.74 20.10 22.38
N ARG A 357 -76.37 19.26 23.23
CA ARG A 357 -77.59 18.53 22.87
C ARG A 357 -78.79 19.48 22.72
N ALA A 358 -78.93 20.46 23.60
CA ALA A 358 -79.97 21.50 23.49
C ALA A 358 -79.78 22.34 22.21
N THR A 359 -78.55 22.77 21.90
CA THR A 359 -78.27 23.54 20.67
C THR A 359 -78.54 22.70 19.42
N ARG A 360 -78.20 21.40 19.41
CA ARG A 360 -78.49 20.51 18.27
C ARG A 360 -79.99 20.28 18.09
N GLN A 361 -80.75 20.18 19.17
CA GLN A 361 -82.21 20.08 19.11
C GLN A 361 -82.84 21.37 18.57
N ALA A 362 -82.38 22.54 19.03
CA ALA A 362 -82.82 23.84 18.51
C ALA A 362 -82.47 24.01 17.03
N LEU A 363 -81.26 23.61 16.61
CA LEU A 363 -80.84 23.68 15.22
C LEU A 363 -81.59 22.68 14.32
N ALA A 364 -81.92 21.50 14.85
CA ALA A 364 -82.74 20.52 14.13
C ALA A 364 -84.18 21.02 13.96
N ALA A 365 -84.76 21.66 14.98
CA ALA A 365 -86.07 22.30 14.89
C ALA A 365 -86.06 23.44 13.86
N ALA A 366 -85.04 24.31 13.90
CA ALA A 366 -84.89 25.39 12.92
C ALA A 366 -84.66 24.86 11.49
N ARG A 367 -83.90 23.76 11.33
CA ARG A 367 -83.73 23.13 10.01
C ARG A 367 -85.01 22.48 9.51
N ARG A 368 -85.84 21.92 10.40
CA ARG A 368 -87.16 21.39 10.01
C ARG A 368 -88.09 22.51 9.57
N SER A 369 -88.17 23.62 10.30
CA SER A 369 -88.99 24.77 9.91
C SER A 369 -88.55 25.39 8.58
N VAL A 370 -87.24 25.47 8.32
CA VAL A 370 -86.73 25.92 7.01
C VAL A 370 -87.06 24.93 5.89
N ARG A 371 -86.98 23.62 6.15
CA ARG A 371 -87.33 22.60 5.15
C ARG A 371 -88.83 22.58 4.86
N GLU A 372 -89.68 22.75 5.88
CA GLU A 372 -91.12 22.87 5.75
C GLU A 372 -91.48 24.15 4.99
N ALA A 373 -90.95 25.32 5.40
CA ALA A 373 -91.17 26.58 4.69
C ALA A 373 -90.70 26.52 3.23
N ARG A 374 -89.58 25.85 2.95
CA ARG A 374 -89.11 25.64 1.58
C ARG A 374 -90.00 24.67 0.81
N ALA A 375 -90.49 23.61 1.45
CA ALA A 375 -91.41 22.67 0.84
C ALA A 375 -92.75 23.34 0.51
N ASP A 376 -93.25 24.21 1.38
CA ASP A 376 -94.49 24.95 1.18
C ASP A 376 -94.35 26.04 0.12
N VAL A 377 -93.25 26.80 0.12
CA VAL A 377 -92.91 27.74 -0.98
C VAL A 377 -92.78 26.99 -2.29
N ARG A 378 -92.13 25.81 -2.30
CA ARG A 378 -92.01 24.98 -3.50
C ARG A 378 -93.36 24.43 -3.95
N ARG A 379 -94.24 24.03 -3.03
CA ARG A 379 -95.61 23.60 -3.35
C ARG A 379 -96.43 24.74 -3.95
N MET A 380 -96.29 25.96 -3.42
CA MET A 380 -96.97 27.15 -3.95
C MET A 380 -96.46 27.57 -5.33
N LEU A 381 -95.14 27.46 -5.58
CA LEU A 381 -94.52 27.84 -6.86
C LEU A 381 -94.63 26.78 -7.96
N PHE A 382 -94.60 25.49 -7.61
CA PHE A 382 -94.48 24.39 -8.59
C PHE A 382 -95.67 23.41 -8.58
N GLY A 383 -96.70 23.67 -7.77
CA GLY A 383 -97.84 22.77 -7.61
C GLY A 383 -97.48 21.50 -6.81
N ALA A 384 -98.51 20.84 -6.27
CA ALA A 384 -98.34 19.64 -5.44
C ALA A 384 -97.90 18.42 -6.29
N PRO A 385 -96.73 17.80 -6.02
CA PRO A 385 -96.33 16.55 -6.65
C PRO A 385 -97.13 15.36 -6.09
N LYS A 386 -97.54 14.48 -7.01
CA LYS A 386 -98.36 13.28 -6.85
C LYS A 386 -97.81 12.31 -5.79
N GLU A 387 -98.67 11.93 -4.84
CA GLU A 387 -98.41 10.91 -3.81
C GLU A 387 -98.28 9.53 -4.47
N GLN A 388 -97.09 8.93 -4.40
CA GLN A 388 -96.86 7.53 -4.75
C GLN A 388 -96.44 6.76 -3.50
N VAL A 389 -97.28 5.79 -3.17
CA VAL A 389 -97.24 4.82 -2.08
C VAL A 389 -95.95 3.98 -2.16
N PRO A 390 -95.15 3.86 -1.09
CA PRO A 390 -93.96 3.01 -1.08
C PRO A 390 -94.34 1.53 -0.98
N ALA A 391 -93.98 0.79 -2.02
CA ALA A 391 -94.05 -0.67 -2.07
C ALA A 391 -92.90 -1.31 -1.26
N GLY A 392 -93.26 -2.38 -0.53
CA GLY A 392 -92.38 -3.54 -0.41
C GLY A 392 -91.50 -3.63 0.83
N ALA A 393 -92.11 -4.06 1.94
CA ALA A 393 -91.43 -4.67 3.07
C ALA A 393 -90.77 -6.00 2.67
N VAL A 394 -89.46 -6.16 2.88
CA VAL A 394 -88.80 -7.47 3.06
C VAL A 394 -87.62 -7.30 4.03
N PRO A 395 -87.58 -7.96 5.20
CA PRO A 395 -86.42 -8.00 6.09
C PRO A 395 -85.44 -9.11 5.68
N ARG A 396 -84.13 -8.84 5.67
CA ARG A 396 -83.08 -9.88 5.64
C ARG A 396 -82.01 -9.63 6.71
N GLU A 397 -81.77 -10.67 7.50
CA GLU A 397 -80.85 -10.75 8.64
C GLU A 397 -79.35 -10.77 8.25
N PRO A 398 -78.43 -10.44 9.19
CA PRO A 398 -77.00 -10.26 8.93
C PRO A 398 -76.13 -11.49 9.28
N VAL A 399 -75.15 -11.81 8.42
CA VAL A 399 -74.10 -12.84 8.65
C VAL A 399 -72.76 -12.16 9.01
N PRO A 400 -72.03 -12.57 10.07
CA PRO A 400 -70.81 -11.91 10.52
C PRO A 400 -69.51 -12.51 9.92
N VAL A 401 -68.54 -11.64 9.60
CA VAL A 401 -67.20 -11.98 9.10
C VAL A 401 -66.15 -11.71 10.20
N PRO A 402 -65.29 -12.68 10.60
CA PRO A 402 -64.24 -12.44 11.58
C PRO A 402 -62.89 -12.03 10.97
N VAL A 403 -62.20 -11.18 11.73
CA VAL A 403 -60.98 -10.40 11.41
C VAL A 403 -59.69 -11.20 11.68
N ALA A 404 -58.69 -11.03 10.81
CA ALA A 404 -57.37 -11.68 10.90
C ALA A 404 -56.47 -11.10 12.01
N ARG A 405 -55.80 -11.98 12.77
CA ARG A 405 -54.79 -11.68 13.81
C ARG A 405 -53.41 -12.17 13.35
N ARG A 406 -52.39 -11.33 13.54
CA ARG A 406 -51.00 -11.47 13.09
C ARG A 406 -50.12 -11.90 14.27
N GLU A 407 -49.27 -12.92 14.10
CA GLU A 407 -48.24 -13.33 15.08
C GLU A 407 -46.84 -12.75 14.75
N PRO A 408 -45.93 -12.63 15.74
CA PRO A 408 -44.57 -12.10 15.60
C PRO A 408 -43.51 -13.21 15.50
N ASP A 409 -42.37 -12.96 14.83
CA ASP A 409 -41.20 -13.83 15.01
C ASP A 409 -39.86 -13.07 14.90
N THR A 410 -38.96 -13.38 15.82
CA THR A 410 -37.71 -12.69 16.12
C THR A 410 -36.52 -13.23 15.32
N ALA A 411 -35.56 -12.36 15.02
CA ALA A 411 -34.37 -12.64 14.21
C ALA A 411 -33.28 -13.40 14.98
N GLU A 412 -32.77 -14.49 14.39
CA GLU A 412 -31.64 -15.29 14.88
C GLU A 412 -30.38 -15.08 14.00
N ALA A 413 -29.21 -14.99 14.65
CA ALA A 413 -27.93 -14.62 14.05
C ALA A 413 -27.13 -15.82 13.52
N ARG A 414 -26.44 -15.61 12.39
CA ARG A 414 -25.75 -16.57 11.53
C ARG A 414 -24.27 -16.74 11.92
N THR A 415 -23.80 -17.96 12.19
CA THR A 415 -22.36 -18.34 12.18
C THR A 415 -22.13 -19.59 11.33
N LEU A 416 -21.50 -19.41 10.17
CA LEU A 416 -20.82 -20.44 9.36
C LEU A 416 -19.36 -20.52 9.88
N GLY A 417 -18.62 -21.62 9.95
CA GLY A 417 -18.69 -22.95 9.33
C GLY A 417 -17.24 -23.41 9.12
N SER A 418 -16.88 -24.55 9.68
CA SER A 418 -15.53 -25.19 9.69
C SER A 418 -15.20 -25.88 8.37
N SER A 419 -13.91 -25.96 8.01
CA SER A 419 -13.38 -26.97 7.07
C SER A 419 -11.96 -27.41 7.46
N THR A 420 -11.84 -28.68 7.83
CA THR A 420 -10.60 -29.43 8.06
C THR A 420 -10.26 -30.23 6.79
N THR A 421 -8.98 -30.28 6.41
CA THR A 421 -8.47 -31.33 5.52
C THR A 421 -7.20 -31.91 6.15
N ALA A 422 -7.29 -33.16 6.56
CA ALA A 422 -6.15 -34.03 6.84
C ALA A 422 -5.86 -34.84 5.57
N LEU A 423 -4.61 -34.88 5.14
CA LEU A 423 -4.12 -35.81 4.11
C LEU A 423 -2.79 -36.44 4.58
N THR A 424 -2.91 -37.70 4.98
CA THR A 424 -2.00 -38.87 4.82
C THR A 424 -0.48 -38.71 4.57
N LYS A 425 0.27 -39.38 5.47
CA LYS A 425 1.17 -40.54 5.24
C LYS A 425 2.43 -40.35 4.36
N ASP A 426 3.59 -40.26 5.01
CA ASP A 426 4.60 -41.33 5.13
C ASP A 426 5.45 -41.12 6.40
#